data_AF-G7KEH4-F1
#
_entry.id   AF-G7KEH4-F1
#
_cell.length_a   1.000
_cell.length_b   1.000
_cell.length_c   1.000
_cell.angle_alpha   90.00
_cell.angle_beta   90.00
_cell.angle_gamma   90.00
#
_symmetry.space_group_name_H-M   'P 1'
#
loop_
_entity.id
_entity.type
_entity.pdbx_description
1 polymer ?
#
loop_
_entity_poly.entity_id
_entity_poly.type
_entity_poly.pdbx_seq_one_letter_code
_entity_poly.pdbx_strand_id
1 'polypeptide(L)'
;MLFLVVFLLVQSKAHIIGATIEAPTPAPAPSPSPSPAPTSTTASDSTPETPATPTTPPAPVTPTPPATSPAPVTPDPTDGTTEGSLKPEECAPRCEDRCSKTHHKKPCLFYCKYCCAKCLCVPPGTYGNKEVCPCYNDWKTKEGGPKCP
;
A
#
# COMPACT_ATOMS: atom_id res chain seq x y z
N MET A 1 14.65 -25.82 56.97
CA MET A 1 13.72 -25.78 55.82
C MET A 1 12.69 -24.66 55.98
N LEU A 2 11.85 -24.64 57.02
CA LEU A 2 10.80 -23.61 57.20
C LEU A 2 11.36 -22.17 57.31
N PHE A 3 12.48 -21.96 58.01
CA PHE A 3 13.13 -20.64 58.11
C PHE A 3 13.71 -20.10 56.79
N LEU A 4 14.09 -20.97 55.85
CA LEU A 4 14.55 -20.55 54.51
C LEU A 4 13.39 -20.07 53.65
N VAL A 5 12.20 -20.65 53.81
CA VAL A 5 11.00 -20.25 53.06
C VAL A 5 10.49 -18.88 53.52
N VAL A 6 10.58 -18.58 54.82
CA VAL A 6 10.23 -17.25 55.37
C VAL A 6 11.20 -16.18 54.88
N PHE A 7 12.49 -16.46 54.81
CA PHE A 7 13.50 -15.52 54.30
C PHE A 7 13.33 -15.19 52.80
N LEU A 8 12.89 -16.16 51.98
CA LEU A 8 12.60 -15.94 50.56
C LEU A 8 11.33 -15.10 50.33
N LEU A 9 10.32 -15.21 51.20
CA LEU A 9 9.10 -14.39 51.10
C LEU A 9 9.33 -12.92 51.50
N VAL A 10 10.20 -12.64 52.48
CA VAL A 10 10.50 -11.27 52.92
C VAL A 10 11.25 -10.44 51.86
N GLN A 11 12.08 -11.07 51.01
CA GLN A 11 12.82 -10.35 49.95
C GLN A 11 11.97 -9.95 48.74
N SER A 12 10.71 -10.37 48.63
CA SER A 12 9.84 -10.04 47.47
C SER A 12 9.21 -8.64 47.51
N LYS A 13 9.48 -7.80 48.52
CA LYS A 13 8.77 -6.50 48.69
C LYS A 13 9.59 -5.26 48.35
N ALA A 14 10.81 -5.37 47.82
CA ALA A 14 11.64 -4.19 47.53
C ALA A 14 12.31 -4.23 46.14
N HIS A 15 11.52 -4.01 45.08
CA HIS A 15 11.92 -3.18 43.94
C HIS A 15 10.74 -2.97 42.98
N ILE A 16 9.98 -1.90 43.20
CA ILE A 16 9.29 -1.19 42.12
C ILE A 16 9.66 0.28 42.33
N ILE A 17 10.87 0.66 41.93
CA ILE A 17 11.23 2.07 41.80
C ILE A 17 10.63 2.51 40.47
N GLY A 18 9.62 3.38 40.54
CA GLY A 18 9.03 4.02 39.38
C GLY A 18 10.07 4.86 38.65
N ALA A 19 10.40 4.45 37.42
CA ALA A 19 11.05 5.33 36.47
C ALA A 19 9.99 6.25 35.89
N THR A 20 9.91 7.48 36.41
CA THR A 20 9.21 8.58 35.72
C THR A 20 10.04 8.89 34.48
N ILE A 21 9.59 8.37 33.33
CA ILE A 21 10.20 8.66 32.04
C ILE A 21 9.72 10.06 31.66
N GLU A 22 10.56 11.08 31.86
CA GLU A 22 10.37 12.36 31.18
C GLU A 22 10.38 12.09 29.68
N ALA A 23 9.27 12.37 29.02
CA ALA A 23 9.17 12.27 27.58
C ALA A 23 10.11 13.33 26.96
N PRO A 24 11.06 12.95 26.10
CA PRO A 24 11.87 13.92 25.40
C PRO A 24 10.96 14.78 24.52
N THR A 25 11.07 16.10 24.67
CA THR A 25 10.42 17.09 23.79
C THR A 25 10.72 16.71 22.34
N PRO A 26 9.71 16.52 21.46
CA PRO A 26 9.95 16.17 20.08
C PRO A 26 10.74 17.30 19.42
N ALA A 27 11.90 16.96 18.86
CA ALA A 27 12.67 17.88 18.04
C ALA A 27 11.80 18.41 16.89
N PRO A 28 11.92 19.70 16.50
CA PRO A 28 11.18 20.22 15.37
C PRO A 28 11.53 19.42 14.11
N ALA A 29 10.50 18.98 13.38
CA ALA A 29 10.66 18.20 12.16
C ALA A 29 11.57 18.94 11.16
N PRO A 30 12.47 18.25 10.44
CA PRO A 30 13.25 18.87 9.38
C PRO A 30 12.31 19.42 8.31
N SER A 31 12.53 20.67 7.89
CA SER A 31 11.79 21.28 6.78
C SER A 31 11.84 20.36 5.55
N PRO A 32 10.75 20.25 4.76
CA PRO A 32 10.76 19.46 3.55
C PRO A 32 11.83 20.01 2.60
N SER A 33 12.80 19.16 2.28
CA SER A 33 13.81 19.44 1.26
C SER A 33 13.11 19.76 -0.06
N PRO A 34 13.52 20.81 -0.80
CA PRO A 34 12.88 21.15 -2.06
C PRO A 34 12.98 19.97 -3.04
N SER A 35 11.82 19.58 -3.58
CA SER A 35 11.70 18.57 -4.62
C SER A 35 12.62 18.93 -5.80
N PRO A 36 13.45 18.00 -6.31
CA PRO A 36 14.24 18.29 -7.50
C PRO A 36 13.30 18.49 -8.69
N ALA A 37 13.40 19.66 -9.33
CA ALA A 37 12.76 19.92 -10.61
C ALA A 37 13.23 18.89 -11.65
N PRO A 38 12.37 18.46 -12.60
CA PRO A 38 12.80 17.56 -13.65
C PRO A 38 13.77 18.29 -14.59
N THR A 39 15.05 17.94 -14.52
CA THR A 39 16.05 18.33 -15.52
C THR A 39 15.64 17.80 -16.88
N SER A 40 15.35 18.73 -17.79
CA SER A 40 15.18 18.48 -19.21
C SER A 40 16.56 18.20 -19.81
N THR A 41 16.89 16.93 -20.05
CA THR A 41 18.00 16.56 -20.92
C THR A 41 17.44 16.03 -22.22
N THR A 42 17.61 16.86 -23.25
CA THR A 42 17.42 16.54 -24.65
C THR A 42 18.65 15.77 -25.13
N ALA A 43 18.47 14.55 -25.63
CA ALA A 43 19.37 13.93 -26.60
C ALA A 43 18.58 12.88 -27.38
N SER A 44 18.29 13.21 -28.64
CA SER A 44 17.88 12.29 -29.69
C SER A 44 18.90 11.17 -29.84
N ASP A 45 18.41 9.94 -29.95
CA ASP A 45 19.02 8.94 -30.83
C ASP A 45 17.91 8.24 -31.60
N SER A 46 18.01 8.35 -32.92
CA SER A 46 17.04 7.83 -33.89
C SER A 46 17.41 6.38 -34.22
N THR A 47 16.50 5.45 -33.96
CA THR A 47 16.48 4.15 -34.64
C THR A 47 15.08 3.92 -35.20
N PRO A 48 14.89 3.79 -36.52
CA PRO A 48 13.67 3.26 -37.10
C PRO A 48 13.66 1.74 -36.91
N GLU A 49 12.81 1.22 -36.02
CA GLU A 49 12.50 -0.20 -36.00
C GLU A 49 11.30 -0.47 -36.94
N THR A 50 11.54 -1.34 -37.90
CA THR A 50 10.59 -1.86 -38.89
C THR A 50 9.42 -2.60 -38.21
N PRO A 51 8.19 -2.53 -38.73
CA PRO A 51 7.06 -3.30 -38.21
C PRO A 51 7.23 -4.80 -38.47
N ALA A 52 7.38 -5.58 -37.41
CA ALA A 52 7.11 -7.02 -37.44
C ALA A 52 5.74 -7.28 -36.82
N THR A 53 4.81 -7.71 -37.67
CA THR A 53 3.47 -8.17 -37.32
C THR A 53 3.55 -9.34 -36.30
N PRO A 54 2.71 -9.35 -35.25
CA PRO A 54 2.66 -10.45 -34.31
C PRO A 54 1.81 -11.61 -34.85
N THR A 55 2.42 -12.80 -34.99
CA THR A 55 1.69 -14.05 -35.23
C THR A 55 1.97 -14.99 -34.07
N THR A 56 1.14 -14.94 -33.04
CA THR A 56 0.95 -16.07 -32.13
C THR A 56 -0.55 -16.15 -31.80
N PRO A 57 -1.25 -17.21 -32.24
CA PRO A 57 -2.65 -17.40 -31.90
C PRO A 57 -2.82 -17.49 -30.38
N PRO A 58 -3.80 -16.79 -29.77
CA PRO A 58 -4.18 -17.12 -28.41
C PRO A 58 -4.75 -18.54 -28.41
N ALA A 59 -4.29 -19.36 -27.47
CA ALA A 59 -4.91 -20.64 -27.14
C ALA A 59 -6.43 -20.43 -26.92
N PRO A 60 -7.28 -21.42 -27.26
CA PRO A 60 -8.71 -21.33 -26.99
C PRO A 60 -8.93 -21.21 -25.49
N VAL A 61 -9.25 -20.01 -25.03
CA VAL A 61 -9.84 -19.80 -23.71
C VAL A 61 -11.22 -20.41 -23.76
N THR A 62 -11.35 -21.58 -23.13
CA THR A 62 -12.64 -22.21 -22.90
C THR A 62 -13.56 -21.19 -22.20
N PRO A 63 -14.74 -20.87 -22.76
CA PRO A 63 -15.69 -20.00 -22.08
C PRO A 63 -16.15 -20.73 -20.82
N THR A 64 -15.67 -20.28 -19.67
CA THR A 64 -16.19 -20.72 -18.39
C THR A 64 -17.60 -20.12 -18.28
N PRO A 65 -18.65 -20.93 -18.03
CA PRO A 65 -20.01 -20.43 -17.93
C PRO A 65 -20.11 -19.38 -16.80
N PRO A 66 -20.91 -18.32 -16.99
CA PRO A 66 -21.08 -17.28 -15.99
C PRO A 66 -21.83 -17.86 -14.79
N ALA A 67 -21.12 -18.06 -13.68
CA ALA A 67 -21.76 -18.22 -12.39
C ALA A 67 -22.40 -16.88 -12.03
N THR A 68 -23.70 -16.78 -12.31
CA THR A 68 -24.68 -15.92 -11.65
C THR A 68 -24.24 -14.47 -11.47
N SER A 69 -24.43 -13.66 -12.52
CA SER A 69 -24.37 -12.20 -12.43
C SER A 69 -25.74 -11.69 -11.94
N PRO A 70 -25.88 -11.20 -10.68
CA PRO A 70 -27.09 -10.51 -10.27
C PRO A 70 -27.09 -9.09 -10.87
N ALA A 71 -27.86 -8.91 -11.95
CA ALA A 71 -28.33 -7.63 -12.51
C ALA A 71 -27.26 -6.58 -12.95
N PRO A 72 -27.58 -5.74 -13.95
CA PRO A 72 -26.76 -4.60 -14.32
C PRO A 72 -26.88 -3.52 -13.24
N VAL A 73 -26.04 -3.60 -12.21
CA VAL A 73 -25.78 -2.46 -11.35
C VAL A 73 -24.96 -1.50 -12.21
N THR A 74 -25.55 -0.40 -12.66
CA THR A 74 -24.78 0.71 -13.24
C THR A 74 -23.65 1.01 -12.26
N PRO A 75 -22.36 0.81 -12.61
CA PRO A 75 -21.28 1.08 -11.68
C PRO A 75 -21.37 2.57 -11.36
N ASP A 76 -21.71 2.88 -10.11
CA ASP A 76 -21.72 4.25 -9.65
C ASP A 76 -20.29 4.80 -9.87
N PRO A 77 -20.12 6.04 -10.38
CA PRO A 77 -18.79 6.61 -10.61
C PRO A 77 -17.90 6.63 -9.36
N THR A 78 -18.47 6.45 -8.16
CA THR A 78 -17.74 6.40 -6.89
C THR A 78 -17.33 5.00 -6.44
N ASP A 79 -17.76 3.95 -7.16
CA ASP A 79 -17.56 2.56 -6.75
C ASP A 79 -16.05 2.26 -6.63
N GLY A 80 -15.60 2.02 -5.40
CA GLY A 80 -14.22 1.72 -5.03
C GLY A 80 -13.23 2.88 -4.94
N THR A 81 -13.75 4.11 -4.96
CA THR A 81 -13.03 5.29 -4.46
C THR A 81 -13.38 5.55 -2.99
N THR A 82 -14.49 4.99 -2.51
CA THR A 82 -14.89 5.01 -1.10
C THR A 82 -14.34 3.78 -0.37
N GLU A 83 -13.89 3.96 0.88
CA GLU A 83 -13.39 2.86 1.70
C GLU A 83 -14.45 1.78 1.94
N GLY A 84 -14.06 0.52 1.85
CA GLY A 84 -14.98 -0.60 2.04
C GLY A 84 -15.89 -0.90 0.83
N SER A 85 -15.84 -0.11 -0.24
CA SER A 85 -16.69 -0.28 -1.41
C SER A 85 -16.19 -1.38 -2.36
N LEU A 86 -14.88 -1.68 -2.39
CA LEU A 86 -14.34 -2.71 -3.27
C LEU A 86 -14.46 -4.11 -2.69
N LYS A 87 -14.58 -5.10 -3.58
CA LYS A 87 -14.29 -6.49 -3.24
C LYS A 87 -12.81 -6.83 -3.52
N PRO A 88 -12.22 -7.82 -2.83
CA PRO A 88 -10.83 -8.24 -3.08
C PRO A 88 -10.55 -8.61 -4.54
N GLU A 89 -11.54 -9.13 -5.28
CA GLU A 89 -11.41 -9.50 -6.69
C GLU A 89 -11.26 -8.27 -7.59
N GLU A 90 -11.86 -7.14 -7.19
CA GLU A 90 -11.84 -5.87 -7.94
C GLU A 90 -10.53 -5.08 -7.72
N CYS A 91 -9.69 -5.50 -6.77
CA CYS A 91 -8.40 -4.88 -6.49
C CYS A 91 -7.40 -5.02 -7.65
N ALA A 92 -7.43 -6.15 -8.37
CA ALA A 92 -6.44 -6.44 -9.41
C ALA A 92 -6.42 -5.39 -10.53
N PRO A 93 -7.54 -5.10 -11.22
CA PRO A 93 -7.55 -4.11 -12.29
C PRO A 93 -7.24 -2.68 -11.79
N ARG A 94 -7.77 -2.31 -10.60
CA ARG A 94 -7.50 -0.99 -10.00
C ARG A 94 -6.02 -0.77 -9.72
N CYS A 95 -5.33 -1.81 -9.25
CA CYS A 95 -3.89 -1.75 -8.99
C CYS A 95 -3.05 -1.72 -10.27
N GLU A 96 -3.52 -2.32 -11.36
CA GLU A 96 -2.86 -2.23 -12.67
C GLU A 96 -2.89 -0.78 -13.19
N ASP A 97 -4.03 -0.10 -13.07
CA ASP A 97 -4.16 1.31 -13.41
C ASP A 97 -3.26 2.17 -12.52
N ARG A 98 -3.33 1.99 -11.20
CA ARG A 98 -2.52 2.72 -10.21
C ARG A 98 -1.03 2.61 -10.49
N CYS A 99 -0.58 1.41 -10.86
CA CYS A 99 0.82 1.10 -11.12
C CYS A 99 1.22 1.25 -12.60
N SER A 100 0.33 1.74 -13.47
CA SER A 100 0.56 1.76 -14.92
C SER A 100 1.79 2.57 -15.34
N LYS A 101 2.05 3.70 -14.65
CA LYS A 101 3.15 4.63 -14.95
C LYS A 101 4.43 4.42 -14.16
N THR A 102 4.47 3.47 -13.22
CA THR A 102 5.71 3.21 -12.47
C THR A 102 6.67 2.31 -13.24
N HIS A 103 7.97 2.61 -13.15
CA HIS A 103 9.03 1.71 -13.60
C HIS A 103 9.18 0.48 -12.67
N HIS A 104 8.77 0.60 -11.41
CA HIS A 104 8.83 -0.48 -10.41
C HIS A 104 7.49 -1.24 -10.33
N LYS A 105 7.04 -1.78 -11.47
CA LYS A 105 5.71 -2.40 -11.63
C LYS A 105 5.44 -3.51 -10.61
N LYS A 106 6.38 -4.45 -10.45
CA LYS A 106 6.24 -5.62 -9.56
C LYS A 106 6.00 -5.23 -8.09
N PRO A 107 6.87 -4.46 -7.43
CA PRO A 107 6.63 -4.07 -6.04
C PRO A 107 5.40 -3.16 -5.89
N CYS A 108 5.12 -2.28 -6.85
CA CYS A 108 3.91 -1.47 -6.82
C CYS A 108 2.64 -2.33 -6.79
N LEU A 109 2.52 -3.30 -7.69
CA LEU A 109 1.36 -4.20 -7.73
C LEU A 109 1.23 -5.02 -6.45
N PHE A 110 2.35 -5.49 -5.89
CA PHE A 110 2.36 -6.23 -4.63
C PHE A 110 1.80 -5.42 -3.47
N TYR A 111 2.33 -4.21 -3.25
CA TYR A 111 1.87 -3.36 -2.16
C TYR A 111 0.47 -2.81 -2.40
N CYS A 112 0.13 -2.44 -3.63
CA CYS A 112 -1.22 -2.00 -3.97
C CYS A 112 -2.25 -3.09 -3.64
N LYS A 113 -2.04 -4.33 -4.09
CA LYS A 113 -2.95 -5.45 -3.82
C LYS A 113 -3.04 -5.77 -2.33
N TYR A 114 -1.92 -5.72 -1.62
CA TYR A 114 -1.90 -5.88 -0.16
C TYR A 114 -2.76 -4.82 0.54
N CYS A 115 -2.58 -3.55 0.20
CA CYS A 115 -3.32 -2.45 0.81
C CYS A 115 -4.80 -2.48 0.41
N CYS A 116 -5.11 -2.81 -0.84
CA CYS A 116 -6.48 -2.97 -1.31
C CYS A 116 -7.20 -4.12 -0.60
N ALA A 117 -6.56 -5.29 -0.42
CA ALA A 117 -7.17 -6.39 0.31
C ALA A 117 -7.46 -6.07 1.78
N LYS A 118 -6.79 -5.07 2.36
CA LYS A 118 -6.99 -4.61 3.73
C LYS A 118 -8.02 -3.49 3.85
N CYS A 119 -7.95 -2.52 2.96
CA CYS A 119 -8.74 -1.29 3.02
C CYS A 119 -9.94 -1.29 2.08
N LEU A 120 -10.00 -2.25 1.15
CA LEU A 120 -11.06 -2.38 0.14
C LEU A 120 -11.27 -1.06 -0.63
N CYS A 121 -10.16 -0.37 -0.93
CA CYS A 121 -10.12 0.93 -1.56
C CYS A 121 -8.79 1.07 -2.32
N VAL A 122 -8.83 1.62 -3.54
CA VAL A 122 -7.64 2.03 -4.31
C VAL A 122 -7.89 3.45 -4.78
N PRO A 123 -7.03 4.41 -4.44
CA PRO A 123 -7.31 5.79 -4.83
C PRO A 123 -7.19 5.97 -6.36
N PRO A 124 -7.89 6.97 -6.93
CA PRO A 124 -7.92 7.20 -8.37
C PRO A 124 -6.61 7.81 -8.90
N GLY A 125 -6.30 7.56 -10.16
CA GLY A 125 -5.07 8.03 -10.81
C GLY A 125 -3.86 7.14 -10.50
N THR A 126 -2.66 7.59 -10.90
CA THR A 126 -1.41 6.82 -10.75
C THR A 126 -0.49 7.35 -9.64
N TYR A 127 -0.80 8.53 -9.09
CA TYR A 127 -0.03 9.21 -8.04
C TYR A 127 -0.98 10.07 -7.20
N GLY A 128 -0.68 10.28 -5.92
CA GLY A 128 -1.46 11.18 -5.04
C GLY A 128 -2.83 10.62 -4.64
N ASN A 129 -3.76 11.50 -4.26
CA ASN A 129 -5.16 11.18 -3.92
C ASN A 129 -5.35 10.15 -2.81
N LYS A 130 -4.34 9.94 -1.97
CA LYS A 130 -4.39 8.92 -0.91
C LYS A 130 -5.41 9.30 0.17
N GLU A 131 -5.64 10.60 0.37
CA GLU A 131 -6.65 11.16 1.28
C GLU A 131 -8.08 10.69 0.99
N VAL A 132 -8.33 10.20 -0.22
CA VAL A 132 -9.63 9.65 -0.63
C VAL A 132 -9.88 8.27 -0.01
N CYS A 133 -8.81 7.52 0.27
CA CYS A 133 -8.86 6.25 1.00
C CYS A 133 -7.99 6.36 2.28
N PRO A 134 -8.48 6.96 3.38
CA PRO A 134 -7.73 7.12 4.64
C PRO A 134 -6.93 5.90 5.11
N CYS A 135 -7.54 4.71 5.21
CA CYS A 135 -6.88 3.44 5.51
C CYS A 135 -5.67 3.22 4.61
N TYR A 136 -5.83 3.34 3.28
CA TYR A 136 -4.75 3.15 2.30
C TYR A 136 -3.61 4.14 2.53
N ASN A 137 -3.92 5.38 2.91
CA ASN A 137 -2.94 6.42 3.20
C ASN A 137 -2.17 6.19 4.51
N ASP A 138 -2.87 5.67 5.51
CA ASP A 138 -2.36 5.52 6.89
C ASP A 138 -1.45 4.31 7.07
N TRP A 139 -1.42 3.39 6.10
CA TRP A 139 -0.43 2.31 6.08
C TRP A 139 0.99 2.86 5.90
N LYS A 140 1.74 2.89 7.01
CA LYS A 140 3.15 3.29 7.04
C LYS A 140 4.11 2.13 7.24
N THR A 141 5.35 2.29 6.78
CA THR A 141 6.47 1.43 7.15
C THR A 141 6.94 1.75 8.57
N LYS A 142 7.88 0.96 9.11
CA LYS A 142 8.46 1.23 10.45
C LYS A 142 9.26 2.54 10.50
N GLU A 143 9.72 3.01 9.35
CA GLU A 143 10.43 4.29 9.19
C GLU A 143 9.46 5.47 9.01
N GLY A 144 8.14 5.24 9.02
CA GLY A 144 7.12 6.27 8.86
C GLY A 144 6.79 6.63 7.41
N GLY A 145 7.49 6.04 6.43
CA GLY A 145 7.23 6.24 5.01
C GLY A 145 5.91 5.60 4.53
N PRO A 146 5.35 6.04 3.40
CA PRO A 146 4.14 5.44 2.83
C PRO A 146 4.42 3.99 2.41
N LYS A 147 3.60 3.04 2.88
CA LYS A 147 3.73 1.61 2.52
C LYS A 147 2.97 1.27 1.24
N CYS A 148 1.87 1.98 0.98
CA CYS A 148 1.03 1.78 -0.20
C CYS A 148 1.38 2.78 -1.31
N PRO A 149 1.39 2.36 -2.59
CA PRO A 149 1.84 3.18 -3.73
C PRO A 149 0.96 4.40 -4.04
#